data_AF-X6CUS3-F1
#
_entry.id   AF-X6CUS3-F1
#
_cell.length_a   1.000
_cell.length_b   1.000
_cell.length_c   1.000
_cell.angle_alpha   90.00
_cell.angle_beta   90.00
_cell.angle_gamma   90.00
#
_symmetry.space_group_name_H-M   'P 1'
#
loop_
_entity.id
_entity.type
_entity.pdbx_description
1 polymer ?
#
loop_
_entity_poly.entity_id
_entity_poly.type
_entity_poly.pdbx_seq_one_letter_code
_entity_poly.pdbx_strand_id
1 'polypeptide(L)'
;MQIRDDGPSIGANGTVPTVVVDESDFTTNGGPTDFSSIFTPQSGGADGTAAVAITFALAASGASGLTDTLTGQSVVLSTVGGVVFGKNGDGDTVFTISVDGNGNVTLDQSRAVVHPTSDPNESVFMSNANLVTLTATITDRDGDTGSASVNIGTAFEFKDDGPTITVPFDGDQNAGNGNGTHETLANTLNASVTGAFGYDIGHDLFAVYDATHSDFASISLSGNVTGLVPNTPTAFATSSVTLVAGSETATSATFNWAATYDANPDLAGVQPGTIAGTLSFNKTADTYTITLSDTADGFTKDLLHTSELLSKEPIGNTGHPNVVVEKLFDASTTPEQTDKDFFVQFTGNSNPNGSPFGFNGTGDGSPIAGDTFFNAGQQVTSNFEDWVSATQTTNGVAGDTIQKGEALTLRFFETTPGITTDDGHIAPTQTANDMAIEFDGIGNSEDLMLVLNLVNLGSDGAFGGSGTAADTFTTKAMYVENQDIYKASTPGGVPSPYTNEFSLDNNDGLVIVERNDYNSAGENWVLQGAQIMQSGNGLTGPDSVPGGAFTELATALNLQKAVGANGGSTTIALQNWDPTDNDVLKITDIAFTATQTVTPDAHLNFAVNIHDADGDVTGINNILVDVV
;
A
#
# COMPACT_ATOMS: atom_id res chain seq x y z
N MET A 1 -34.05 -41.54 89.41
CA MET A 1 -33.36 -40.25 89.30
C MET A 1 -32.63 -40.29 87.98
N GLN A 2 -33.02 -39.45 87.02
CA GLN A 2 -32.34 -39.34 85.73
C GLN A 2 -31.49 -38.07 85.83
N ILE A 3 -30.17 -38.23 85.81
CA ILE A 3 -29.25 -37.11 85.61
C ILE A 3 -29.16 -36.90 84.10
N ARG A 4 -29.37 -35.66 83.66
CA ARG A 4 -29.13 -35.24 82.28
C ARG A 4 -27.80 -34.51 82.27
N ASP A 5 -26.98 -34.84 81.27
CA ASP A 5 -25.77 -34.10 80.99
C ASP A 5 -26.10 -32.90 80.10
N ASP A 6 -25.48 -31.77 80.38
CA ASP A 6 -25.64 -30.55 79.58
C ASP A 6 -24.38 -30.40 78.71
N GLY A 7 -24.47 -30.63 77.40
CA GLY A 7 -23.32 -30.55 76.49
C GLY A 7 -22.89 -29.12 76.11
N PRO A 8 -21.77 -28.97 75.36
CA PRO A 8 -21.20 -27.68 75.02
C PRO A 8 -21.96 -27.03 73.86
N SER A 9 -21.90 -25.70 73.77
CA SER A 9 -22.52 -24.92 72.70
C SER A 9 -21.58 -23.83 72.15
N ILE A 10 -21.65 -23.63 70.85
CA ILE A 10 -20.85 -22.63 70.11
C ILE A 10 -21.76 -21.91 69.11
N GLY A 11 -21.60 -20.60 68.98
CA GLY A 11 -22.33 -19.77 68.04
C GLY A 11 -21.42 -19.25 66.93
N ALA A 12 -22.02 -18.88 65.80
CA ALA A 12 -21.34 -18.35 64.62
C ALA A 12 -21.89 -16.96 64.28
N ASN A 13 -21.46 -15.95 65.03
CA ASN A 13 -22.03 -14.60 64.96
C ASN A 13 -21.00 -13.52 64.53
N GLY A 14 -19.74 -13.91 64.28
CA GLY A 14 -18.72 -12.97 63.84
C GLY A 14 -18.80 -12.68 62.33
N THR A 15 -18.00 -11.71 61.91
CA THR A 15 -17.88 -11.31 60.49
C THR A 15 -16.94 -12.25 59.77
N VAL A 16 -17.31 -12.68 58.56
CA VAL A 16 -16.45 -13.48 57.68
C VAL A 16 -15.34 -12.58 57.11
N PRO A 17 -14.04 -12.88 57.37
CA PRO A 17 -12.93 -12.18 56.74
C PRO A 17 -12.82 -12.51 55.24
N THR A 18 -12.07 -11.72 54.48
CA THR A 18 -11.71 -12.02 53.08
C THR A 18 -10.29 -12.61 53.02
N VAL A 19 -10.07 -13.51 52.08
CA VAL A 19 -8.75 -14.07 51.70
C VAL A 19 -8.55 -13.76 50.22
N VAL A 20 -7.44 -13.11 49.90
CA VAL A 20 -7.14 -12.61 48.55
C VAL A 20 -5.92 -13.35 48.00
N VAL A 21 -6.02 -13.79 46.76
CA VAL A 21 -4.89 -14.21 45.90
C VAL A 21 -4.84 -13.31 44.68
N ASP A 22 -3.68 -13.29 44.02
CA ASP A 22 -3.40 -12.44 42.87
C ASP A 22 -2.71 -13.28 41.79
N GLU A 23 -3.27 -13.25 40.60
CA GLU A 23 -2.82 -14.05 39.46
C GLU A 23 -1.45 -13.60 38.95
N SER A 24 -0.98 -12.41 39.34
CA SER A 24 0.38 -11.93 39.06
C SER A 24 1.46 -12.82 39.70
N ASP A 25 1.12 -13.58 40.74
CA ASP A 25 2.07 -14.44 41.45
C ASP A 25 1.43 -15.67 42.12
N PHE A 26 1.44 -16.81 41.44
CA PHE A 26 1.02 -18.10 42.02
C PHE A 26 1.94 -18.66 43.11
N THR A 27 3.08 -18.02 43.42
CA THR A 27 3.95 -18.48 44.51
C THR A 27 3.55 -17.92 45.88
N THR A 28 2.62 -16.95 45.90
CA THR A 28 2.14 -16.32 47.12
C THR A 28 0.72 -16.77 47.45
N ASN A 29 0.54 -17.41 48.60
CA ASN A 29 -0.77 -17.81 49.09
C ASN A 29 -1.52 -16.65 49.74
N GLY A 30 -2.85 -16.65 49.61
CA GLY A 30 -3.75 -15.81 50.38
C GLY A 30 -3.88 -16.30 51.82
N GLY A 31 -3.67 -15.42 52.78
CA GLY A 31 -3.65 -15.76 54.21
C GLY A 31 -2.27 -16.25 54.69
N PRO A 32 -2.17 -16.95 55.83
CA PRO A 32 -3.24 -17.41 56.71
C PRO A 32 -4.05 -16.26 57.32
N THR A 33 -5.38 -16.34 57.24
CA THR A 33 -6.32 -15.37 57.81
C THR A 33 -7.11 -16.01 58.94
N ASP A 34 -7.25 -15.32 60.08
CA ASP A 34 -7.95 -15.85 61.25
C ASP A 34 -9.48 -15.86 61.08
N PHE A 35 -10.07 -17.04 60.87
CA PHE A 35 -11.52 -17.26 60.82
C PHE A 35 -12.08 -17.78 62.15
N SER A 36 -11.24 -18.01 63.16
CA SER A 36 -11.67 -18.51 64.47
C SER A 36 -12.59 -17.51 65.18
N SER A 37 -12.36 -16.21 64.96
CA SER A 37 -13.15 -15.11 65.53
C SER A 37 -14.64 -15.09 65.10
N ILE A 38 -14.98 -15.81 64.02
CA ILE A 38 -16.38 -16.02 63.59
C ILE A 38 -17.17 -16.78 64.67
N PHE A 39 -16.47 -17.67 65.39
CA PHE A 39 -17.06 -18.60 66.33
C PHE A 39 -16.85 -18.15 67.77
N THR A 40 -17.93 -18.15 68.55
CA THR A 40 -17.91 -17.78 69.96
C THR A 40 -18.45 -18.93 70.79
N PRO A 41 -17.64 -19.56 71.66
CA PRO A 41 -18.14 -20.52 72.64
C PRO A 41 -19.21 -19.88 73.54
N GLN A 42 -20.38 -20.51 73.65
CA GLN A 42 -21.51 -19.99 74.41
C GLN A 42 -21.64 -20.66 75.78
N SER A 43 -21.38 -21.97 75.85
CA SER A 43 -21.24 -22.73 77.10
C SER A 43 -20.32 -23.93 76.87
N GLY A 44 -19.63 -24.37 77.91
CA GLY A 44 -18.93 -25.65 77.91
C GLY A 44 -19.55 -26.62 78.90
N GLY A 45 -20.88 -26.72 78.93
CA GLY A 45 -21.58 -27.61 79.86
C GLY A 45 -21.45 -27.27 81.35
N ALA A 46 -21.94 -28.18 82.19
CA ALA A 46 -21.82 -28.10 83.66
C ALA A 46 -20.42 -28.49 84.18
N ASP A 47 -19.65 -29.20 83.36
CA ASP A 47 -18.28 -29.64 83.56
C ASP A 47 -17.23 -28.57 83.22
N GLY A 48 -17.64 -27.54 82.46
CA GLY A 48 -16.83 -26.41 82.04
C GLY A 48 -15.90 -26.76 80.89
N THR A 49 -15.53 -25.77 80.07
CA THR A 49 -14.70 -26.01 78.87
C THR A 49 -13.40 -26.78 79.19
N ALA A 50 -13.14 -27.83 78.42
CA ALA A 50 -11.84 -28.47 78.39
C ALA A 50 -10.78 -27.46 77.92
N ALA A 51 -9.57 -27.56 78.46
CA ALA A 51 -8.54 -26.52 78.29
C ALA A 51 -8.08 -26.30 76.84
N VAL A 52 -8.40 -27.19 75.88
CA VAL A 52 -8.32 -26.98 74.42
C VAL A 52 -9.20 -28.04 73.72
N ALA A 53 -10.08 -27.63 72.79
CA ALA A 53 -10.23 -28.21 71.44
C ALA A 53 -11.47 -27.63 70.74
N ILE A 54 -11.36 -26.40 70.21
CA ILE A 54 -12.17 -26.05 69.04
C ILE A 54 -11.40 -26.64 67.85
N THR A 55 -12.05 -27.51 67.09
CA THR A 55 -11.51 -28.03 65.83
C THR A 55 -12.23 -27.40 64.67
N PHE A 56 -11.52 -27.19 63.57
CA PHE A 56 -12.04 -26.57 62.37
C PHE A 56 -12.01 -27.57 61.22
N ALA A 57 -13.08 -27.61 60.43
CA ALA A 57 -13.18 -28.44 59.25
C ALA A 57 -13.82 -27.66 58.11
N LEU A 58 -13.27 -27.82 56.91
CA LEU A 58 -13.84 -27.32 55.67
C LEU A 58 -14.65 -28.42 54.98
N ALA A 59 -15.75 -28.04 54.36
CA ALA A 59 -16.48 -28.87 53.41
C ALA A 59 -16.89 -28.02 52.21
N ALA A 60 -16.75 -28.57 51.01
CA ALA A 60 -17.13 -27.91 49.77
C ALA A 60 -17.57 -28.93 48.72
N SER A 61 -18.54 -28.55 47.90
CA SER A 61 -19.03 -29.38 46.80
C SER A 61 -19.76 -28.56 45.74
N GLY A 62 -19.69 -28.97 44.49
CA GLY A 62 -20.41 -28.35 43.38
C GLY A 62 -19.56 -27.38 42.56
N ALA A 63 -20.13 -26.79 41.52
CA ALA A 63 -19.42 -25.83 40.68
C ALA A 63 -19.16 -24.53 41.48
N SER A 64 -17.93 -24.01 41.42
CA SER A 64 -17.57 -22.76 42.09
C SER A 64 -18.25 -21.55 41.45
N GLY A 65 -18.54 -21.65 40.14
CA GLY A 65 -18.93 -20.53 39.29
C GLY A 65 -17.76 -19.81 38.62
N LEU A 66 -16.52 -20.26 38.89
CA LEU A 66 -15.30 -19.82 38.22
C LEU A 66 -15.01 -20.72 37.01
N THR A 67 -14.22 -20.21 36.08
CA THR A 67 -13.76 -20.91 34.87
C THR A 67 -12.25 -20.81 34.81
N ASP A 68 -11.54 -21.92 34.58
CA ASP A 68 -10.08 -21.95 34.41
C ASP A 68 -9.72 -21.28 33.07
N THR A 69 -8.95 -20.19 33.10
CA THR A 69 -8.64 -19.38 31.90
C THR A 69 -7.98 -20.24 30.81
N LEU A 70 -6.97 -21.02 31.19
CA LEU A 70 -6.17 -21.83 30.25
C LEU A 70 -6.98 -22.88 29.47
N THR A 71 -8.03 -23.47 30.08
CA THR A 71 -8.82 -24.54 29.43
C THR A 71 -10.24 -24.14 29.05
N GLY A 72 -10.72 -22.99 29.54
CA GLY A 72 -12.12 -22.56 29.40
C GLY A 72 -13.13 -23.47 30.14
N GLN A 73 -12.67 -24.33 31.05
CA GLN A 73 -13.52 -25.30 31.76
C GLN A 73 -13.98 -24.79 33.12
N SER A 74 -15.20 -25.16 33.52
CA SER A 74 -15.73 -24.82 34.84
C SER A 74 -14.93 -25.46 35.97
N VAL A 75 -14.71 -24.69 37.05
CA VAL A 75 -14.02 -25.16 38.25
C VAL A 75 -15.02 -25.78 39.23
N VAL A 76 -14.78 -27.02 39.63
CA VAL A 76 -15.63 -27.82 40.52
C VAL A 76 -14.93 -28.07 41.84
N LEU A 77 -15.66 -27.85 42.94
CA LEU A 77 -15.18 -28.01 44.30
C LEU A 77 -15.36 -29.45 44.79
N SER A 78 -14.36 -29.93 45.53
CA SER A 78 -14.42 -31.17 46.30
C SER A 78 -13.56 -31.08 47.55
N THR A 79 -13.90 -31.83 48.60
CA THR A 79 -13.08 -31.91 49.81
C THR A 79 -12.40 -33.26 49.91
N VAL A 80 -11.08 -33.27 50.02
CA VAL A 80 -10.26 -34.47 50.17
C VAL A 80 -9.28 -34.26 51.32
N GLY A 81 -9.36 -35.09 52.36
CA GLY A 81 -8.43 -35.02 53.49
C GLY A 81 -8.51 -33.71 54.30
N GLY A 82 -9.65 -33.02 54.30
CA GLY A 82 -9.85 -31.74 55.01
C GLY A 82 -9.41 -30.50 54.21
N VAL A 83 -8.88 -30.67 53.00
CA VAL A 83 -8.55 -29.60 52.05
C VAL A 83 -9.63 -29.54 50.97
N VAL A 84 -10.06 -28.34 50.64
CA VAL A 84 -10.94 -28.08 49.49
C VAL A 84 -10.07 -27.91 48.25
N PHE A 85 -10.40 -28.62 47.18
CA PHE A 85 -9.80 -28.48 45.87
C PHE A 85 -10.83 -27.87 44.92
N GLY A 86 -10.46 -26.80 44.22
CA GLY A 86 -11.11 -26.36 42.99
C GLY A 86 -10.38 -26.97 41.81
N LYS A 87 -11.05 -27.81 41.02
CA LYS A 87 -10.45 -28.49 39.87
C LYS A 87 -11.21 -28.22 38.58
N ASN A 88 -10.50 -28.08 37.46
CA ASN A 88 -11.12 -28.04 36.14
C ASN A 88 -11.64 -29.45 35.72
N GLY A 89 -12.27 -29.57 34.55
CA GLY A 89 -12.85 -30.83 34.09
C GLY A 89 -11.81 -31.91 33.74
N ASP A 90 -10.55 -31.54 33.51
CA ASP A 90 -9.43 -32.48 33.30
C ASP A 90 -8.82 -32.99 34.61
N GLY A 91 -9.21 -32.40 35.74
CA GLY A 91 -8.76 -32.78 37.08
C GLY A 91 -7.52 -32.04 37.57
N ASP A 92 -7.05 -31.04 36.83
CA ASP A 92 -6.01 -30.12 37.26
C ASP A 92 -6.51 -29.24 38.39
N THR A 93 -5.64 -28.96 39.36
CA THR A 93 -5.96 -28.07 40.48
C THR A 93 -5.81 -26.61 40.03
N VAL A 94 -6.89 -25.84 40.18
CA VAL A 94 -6.91 -24.38 39.96
C VAL A 94 -6.56 -23.65 41.26
N PHE A 95 -7.15 -24.08 42.38
CA PHE A 95 -6.81 -23.59 43.70
C PHE A 95 -7.10 -24.62 44.80
N THR A 96 -6.55 -24.40 45.99
CA THR A 96 -6.86 -25.13 47.21
C THR A 96 -7.19 -24.20 48.38
N ILE A 97 -8.08 -24.66 49.26
CA ILE A 97 -8.39 -23.96 50.52
C ILE A 97 -8.16 -24.93 51.67
N SER A 98 -7.39 -24.49 52.66
CA SER A 98 -7.09 -25.25 53.86
C SER A 98 -7.38 -24.44 55.13
N VAL A 99 -7.64 -25.14 56.23
CA VAL A 99 -7.77 -24.53 57.56
C VAL A 99 -6.84 -25.25 58.54
N ASP A 100 -6.10 -24.48 59.34
CA ASP A 100 -5.23 -25.04 60.38
C ASP A 100 -5.99 -25.29 61.70
N GLY A 101 -5.30 -25.89 62.69
CA GLY A 101 -5.89 -26.17 64.01
C GLY A 101 -6.25 -24.93 64.83
N ASN A 102 -5.78 -23.75 64.43
CA ASN A 102 -6.09 -22.47 65.04
C ASN A 102 -7.26 -21.76 64.35
N GLY A 103 -7.80 -22.32 63.27
CA GLY A 103 -8.87 -21.71 62.50
C GLY A 103 -8.37 -20.67 61.50
N ASN A 104 -7.07 -20.68 61.17
CA ASN A 104 -6.55 -19.85 60.10
C ASN A 104 -6.80 -20.53 58.76
N VAL A 105 -7.41 -19.78 57.84
CA VAL A 105 -7.71 -20.25 56.48
C VAL A 105 -6.67 -19.71 55.51
N THR A 106 -6.23 -20.57 54.59
CA THR A 106 -5.29 -20.25 53.51
C THR A 106 -5.90 -20.62 52.17
N LEU A 107 -5.80 -19.73 51.19
CA LEU A 107 -6.12 -19.94 49.77
C LEU A 107 -4.80 -20.00 48.99
N ASP A 108 -4.63 -21.05 48.19
CA ASP A 108 -3.45 -21.25 47.34
C ASP A 108 -3.96 -21.42 45.91
N GLN A 109 -3.62 -20.49 45.03
CA GLN A 109 -4.00 -20.49 43.63
C GLN A 109 -2.84 -20.97 42.76
N SER A 110 -3.14 -21.82 41.79
CA SER A 110 -2.14 -22.40 40.90
C SER A 110 -2.41 -22.14 39.41
N ARG A 111 -3.60 -21.64 39.07
CA ARG A 111 -4.04 -21.34 37.70
C ARG A 111 -5.01 -20.16 37.73
N ALA A 112 -4.97 -19.33 36.69
CA ALA A 112 -5.83 -18.16 36.57
C ALA A 112 -7.30 -18.54 36.27
N VAL A 113 -8.22 -17.65 36.61
CA VAL A 113 -9.65 -17.78 36.36
C VAL A 113 -10.18 -16.60 35.56
N VAL A 114 -11.15 -16.87 34.67
CA VAL A 114 -11.72 -15.84 33.79
C VAL A 114 -12.39 -14.72 34.60
N HIS A 115 -12.03 -13.47 34.29
CA HIS A 115 -12.66 -12.26 34.83
C HIS A 115 -13.76 -11.71 33.91
N PRO A 116 -14.75 -10.97 34.48
CA PRO A 116 -15.96 -10.61 33.74
C PRO A 116 -15.84 -9.37 32.84
N THR A 117 -14.84 -8.52 33.04
CA THR A 117 -14.60 -7.30 32.25
C THR A 117 -13.12 -7.16 31.90
N SER A 118 -12.77 -6.15 31.10
CA SER A 118 -11.41 -5.91 30.64
C SER A 118 -10.53 -5.10 31.61
N ASP A 119 -10.79 -5.20 32.91
CA ASP A 119 -10.08 -4.43 33.94
C ASP A 119 -8.92 -5.28 34.47
N PRO A 120 -7.65 -4.91 34.21
CA PRO A 120 -6.48 -5.76 34.42
C PRO A 120 -6.14 -6.07 35.89
N ASN A 121 -7.01 -5.71 36.83
CA ASN A 121 -6.91 -6.08 38.24
C ASN A 121 -8.32 -6.29 38.85
N GLU A 122 -9.25 -6.83 38.05
CA GLU A 122 -10.60 -7.12 38.49
C GLU A 122 -10.61 -8.16 39.62
N SER A 123 -11.65 -8.08 40.47
CA SER A 123 -11.89 -9.07 41.52
C SER A 123 -13.01 -10.01 41.09
N VAL A 124 -12.77 -11.31 41.13
CA VAL A 124 -13.82 -12.34 41.01
C VAL A 124 -13.94 -13.18 42.27
N PHE A 125 -15.15 -13.67 42.54
CA PHE A 125 -15.50 -14.48 43.72
C PHE A 125 -16.27 -15.73 43.28
N MET A 126 -16.31 -16.74 44.14
CA MET A 126 -17.23 -17.86 43.92
C MET A 126 -18.69 -17.39 43.90
N SER A 127 -19.51 -18.05 43.09
CA SER A 127 -20.90 -17.64 42.83
C SER A 127 -21.84 -17.64 44.04
N ASN A 128 -21.50 -18.36 45.12
CA ASN A 128 -22.32 -18.41 46.33
C ASN A 128 -21.50 -18.71 47.59
N ALA A 129 -21.88 -18.10 48.72
CA ALA A 129 -21.25 -18.34 50.01
C ALA A 129 -21.40 -19.80 50.49
N ASN A 130 -22.48 -20.50 50.13
CA ASN A 130 -22.75 -21.86 50.58
C ASN A 130 -21.89 -22.95 49.91
N LEU A 131 -21.02 -22.57 48.97
CA LEU A 131 -20.14 -23.50 48.25
C LEU A 131 -18.99 -24.02 49.10
N VAL A 132 -18.58 -23.24 50.10
CA VAL A 132 -17.59 -23.63 51.11
C VAL A 132 -18.16 -23.35 52.49
N THR A 133 -18.19 -24.38 53.34
CA THR A 133 -18.65 -24.27 54.73
C THR A 133 -17.49 -24.53 55.67
N LEU A 134 -17.28 -23.62 56.63
CA LEU A 134 -16.36 -23.79 57.75
C LEU A 134 -17.17 -24.19 58.99
N THR A 135 -16.82 -25.33 59.59
CA THR A 135 -17.45 -25.84 60.81
C THR A 135 -16.45 -25.79 61.96
N ALA A 136 -16.83 -25.14 63.05
CA ALA A 136 -16.11 -25.20 64.32
C ALA A 136 -16.82 -26.17 65.27
N THR A 137 -16.08 -27.12 65.84
CA THR A 137 -16.59 -28.09 66.81
C THR A 137 -15.87 -27.91 68.14
N ILE A 138 -16.63 -27.58 69.19
CA ILE A 138 -16.15 -27.53 70.57
C ILE A 138 -16.41 -28.89 71.25
N THR A 139 -15.44 -29.38 72.03
CA THR A 139 -15.56 -30.59 72.86
C THR A 139 -15.33 -30.24 74.32
N ASP A 140 -16.16 -30.75 75.23
CA ASP A 140 -15.99 -30.57 76.67
C ASP A 140 -15.15 -31.69 77.31
N ARG A 141 -15.18 -31.84 78.64
CA ARG A 141 -14.18 -32.65 79.37
C ARG A 141 -14.49 -34.13 79.39
N ASP A 142 -15.75 -34.53 79.27
CA ASP A 142 -16.14 -35.94 79.18
C ASP A 142 -16.45 -36.40 77.76
N GLY A 143 -16.43 -35.48 76.80
CA GLY A 143 -16.35 -35.78 75.37
C GLY A 143 -17.61 -35.42 74.59
N ASP A 144 -18.55 -34.70 75.19
CA ASP A 144 -19.69 -34.15 74.47
C ASP A 144 -19.24 -33.05 73.51
N THR A 145 -19.91 -32.94 72.37
CA THR A 145 -19.53 -32.03 71.28
C THR A 145 -20.66 -31.10 70.88
N GLY A 146 -20.33 -29.85 70.54
CA GLY A 146 -21.22 -28.87 69.93
C GLY A 146 -20.57 -28.24 68.70
N SER A 147 -21.35 -27.95 67.66
CA SER A 147 -20.82 -27.40 66.41
C SER A 147 -21.62 -26.21 65.89
N ALA A 148 -20.93 -25.27 65.26
CA ALA A 148 -21.53 -24.21 64.46
C ALA A 148 -20.85 -24.15 63.11
N SER A 149 -21.59 -23.74 62.08
CA SER A 149 -21.09 -23.66 60.70
C SER A 149 -21.39 -22.30 60.09
N VAL A 150 -20.46 -21.82 59.26
CA VAL A 150 -20.62 -20.60 58.46
C VAL A 150 -20.26 -20.88 57.01
N ASN A 151 -21.06 -20.32 56.11
CA ASN A 151 -20.83 -20.32 54.68
C ASN A 151 -19.83 -19.22 54.33
N ILE A 152 -18.68 -19.61 53.78
CA ILE A 152 -17.54 -18.73 53.49
C ILE A 152 -17.12 -18.75 52.01
N GLY A 153 -17.91 -19.33 51.10
CA GLY A 153 -17.55 -19.43 49.68
C GLY A 153 -17.22 -18.10 49.00
N THR A 154 -17.89 -17.01 49.37
CA THR A 154 -17.62 -15.65 48.85
C THR A 154 -16.54 -14.90 49.64
N ALA A 155 -15.85 -15.57 50.57
CA ALA A 155 -14.72 -15.00 51.30
C ALA A 155 -13.42 -15.03 50.49
N PHE A 156 -13.39 -15.76 49.37
CA PHE A 156 -12.22 -15.98 48.55
C PHE A 156 -12.28 -15.07 47.32
N GLU A 157 -11.35 -14.13 47.25
CA GLU A 157 -11.19 -13.15 46.19
C GLU A 157 -9.99 -13.55 45.32
N PHE A 158 -10.21 -13.60 44.02
CA PHE A 158 -9.19 -13.84 43.00
C PHE A 158 -9.00 -12.53 42.25
N LYS A 159 -7.76 -12.02 42.26
CA LYS A 159 -7.38 -10.80 41.54
C LYS A 159 -6.73 -11.15 40.21
N ASP A 160 -7.17 -10.43 39.19
CA ASP A 160 -6.73 -10.54 37.81
C ASP A 160 -5.28 -10.10 37.58
N ASP A 161 -4.67 -10.63 36.51
CA ASP A 161 -3.34 -10.30 35.99
C ASP A 161 -3.41 -9.94 34.50
N GLY A 162 -3.99 -8.78 34.20
CA GLY A 162 -4.17 -8.36 32.81
C GLY A 162 -2.87 -7.93 32.11
N PRO A 163 -2.91 -7.80 30.77
CA PRO A 163 -1.71 -7.64 29.96
C PRO A 163 -1.13 -6.23 30.10
N THR A 164 0.18 -6.12 29.99
CA THR A 164 0.92 -4.85 30.09
C THR A 164 1.95 -4.66 28.98
N ILE A 165 2.22 -3.41 28.63
CA ILE A 165 3.35 -3.06 27.75
C ILE A 165 4.59 -2.89 28.63
N THR A 166 5.52 -3.83 28.53
CA THR A 166 6.76 -3.85 29.32
C THR A 166 7.83 -2.95 28.73
N VAL A 167 7.86 -2.85 27.39
CA VAL A 167 8.77 -1.97 26.66
C VAL A 167 7.97 -1.24 25.57
N PRO A 168 7.69 0.07 25.74
CA PRO A 168 6.98 0.83 24.72
C PRO A 168 7.83 1.00 23.47
N PHE A 169 7.16 1.30 22.35
CA PHE A 169 7.83 1.72 21.11
C PHE A 169 8.79 2.89 21.40
N ASP A 170 10.07 2.71 21.07
CA ASP A 170 11.15 3.64 21.38
C ASP A 170 11.51 4.59 20.23
N GLY A 171 11.04 4.29 19.00
CA GLY A 171 11.44 5.00 17.78
C GLY A 171 12.81 4.55 17.25
N ASP A 172 13.41 5.33 16.34
CA ASP A 172 14.76 5.04 15.79
C ASP A 172 15.81 4.83 16.90
N GLN A 173 16.24 3.57 17.04
CA GLN A 173 17.20 3.12 18.05
C GLN A 173 18.61 3.71 17.81
N ASN A 174 18.91 4.19 16.60
CA ASN A 174 20.17 4.81 16.21
C ASN A 174 20.20 6.34 16.41
N ALA A 175 19.05 6.99 16.59
CA ALA A 175 18.94 8.44 16.77
C ALA A 175 19.23 8.94 18.20
N GLY A 176 19.49 8.05 19.17
CA GLY A 176 19.93 8.44 20.51
C GLY A 176 18.82 8.90 21.46
N ASN A 177 17.74 8.11 21.55
CA ASN A 177 16.68 8.16 22.56
C ASN A 177 15.74 9.38 22.49
N GLY A 178 14.69 9.27 21.67
CA GLY A 178 13.50 10.10 21.79
C GLY A 178 12.25 9.25 21.57
N ASN A 179 11.52 8.97 22.65
CA ASN A 179 10.15 8.46 22.56
C ASN A 179 9.36 9.35 21.57
N GLY A 180 8.92 8.77 20.44
CA GLY A 180 8.12 9.47 19.42
C GLY A 180 8.83 9.85 18.11
N THR A 181 10.06 9.40 17.82
CA THR A 181 10.58 9.43 16.43
C THR A 181 10.14 8.18 15.66
N HIS A 182 9.86 8.32 14.36
CA HIS A 182 9.57 7.15 13.53
C HIS A 182 10.84 6.33 13.34
N GLU A 183 10.69 5.01 13.21
CA GLU A 183 11.77 4.13 12.76
C GLU A 183 12.08 4.40 11.29
N THR A 184 13.35 4.39 10.88
CA THR A 184 13.70 4.69 9.48
C THR A 184 14.17 3.44 8.75
N LEU A 185 13.58 3.18 7.58
CA LEU A 185 13.84 2.02 6.74
C LEU A 185 14.13 2.48 5.31
N ALA A 186 15.14 1.91 4.65
CA ALA A 186 15.39 2.25 3.25
C ALA A 186 14.28 1.71 2.35
N ASN A 187 13.81 2.49 1.37
CA ASN A 187 12.88 2.05 0.33
C ASN A 187 13.58 1.15 -0.71
N THR A 188 14.04 -0.01 -0.24
CA THR A 188 14.73 -1.00 -1.07
C THR A 188 14.27 -2.41 -0.73
N LEU A 189 14.20 -3.28 -1.74
CA LEU A 189 13.72 -4.64 -1.56
C LEU A 189 14.58 -5.39 -0.52
N ASN A 190 13.93 -6.05 0.45
CA ASN A 190 14.55 -6.71 1.60
C ASN A 190 15.25 -5.80 2.61
N ALA A 191 15.10 -4.48 2.52
CA ALA A 191 15.49 -3.61 3.62
C ALA A 191 14.79 -4.06 4.91
N SER A 192 15.51 -4.00 6.03
CA SER A 192 14.95 -4.38 7.32
C SER A 192 15.44 -3.47 8.44
N VAL A 193 14.57 -3.24 9.41
CA VAL A 193 14.83 -2.46 10.61
C VAL A 193 14.23 -3.14 11.82
N THR A 194 14.84 -2.95 13.00
CA THR A 194 14.39 -3.52 14.26
C THR A 194 14.35 -2.45 15.34
N GLY A 195 13.32 -2.47 16.17
CA GLY A 195 13.16 -1.56 17.31
C GLY A 195 12.60 -2.30 18.53
N ALA A 196 12.41 -1.58 19.63
CA ALA A 196 11.89 -2.17 20.86
C ALA A 196 10.36 -2.17 20.89
N PHE A 197 9.78 -3.30 21.28
CA PHE A 197 8.36 -3.45 21.61
C PHE A 197 8.20 -4.74 22.41
N GLY A 198 7.91 -4.59 23.69
CA GLY A 198 7.76 -5.68 24.64
C GLY A 198 6.41 -5.62 25.33
N TYR A 199 5.82 -6.78 25.58
CA TYR A 199 4.58 -6.92 26.32
C TYR A 199 4.60 -8.19 27.17
N ASP A 200 3.77 -8.20 28.20
CA ASP A 200 3.48 -9.35 29.04
C ASP A 200 1.96 -9.55 29.04
N ILE A 201 1.51 -10.80 28.86
CA ILE A 201 0.08 -11.16 28.91
C ILE A 201 -0.31 -11.73 30.28
N GLY A 202 0.56 -11.61 31.28
CA GLY A 202 0.33 -12.14 32.60
C GLY A 202 0.30 -13.66 32.62
N HIS A 203 -0.32 -14.21 33.66
CA HIS A 203 -0.51 -15.66 33.82
C HIS A 203 -1.72 -16.22 33.05
N ASP A 204 -2.47 -15.36 32.35
CA ASP A 204 -3.62 -15.68 31.50
C ASP A 204 -3.21 -16.15 30.10
N LEU A 205 -2.41 -17.22 30.10
CA LEU A 205 -1.79 -17.76 28.89
C LEU A 205 -2.79 -18.54 28.02
N PHE A 206 -2.59 -18.46 26.71
CA PHE A 206 -3.19 -19.39 25.76
C PHE A 206 -2.49 -20.76 25.77
N ALA A 207 -3.26 -21.85 25.82
CA ALA A 207 -2.71 -23.21 25.76
C ALA A 207 -2.14 -23.57 24.38
N VAL A 208 -2.70 -22.98 23.32
CA VAL A 208 -2.35 -23.21 21.91
C VAL A 208 -2.52 -21.88 21.19
N TYR A 209 -1.62 -21.58 20.25
CA TYR A 209 -1.76 -20.46 19.33
C TYR A 209 -2.35 -20.92 18.00
N ASP A 210 -3.48 -20.34 17.60
CA ASP A 210 -4.18 -20.62 16.35
C ASP A 210 -5.00 -19.42 15.87
N ALA A 211 -5.87 -19.59 14.87
CA ALA A 211 -6.66 -18.49 14.32
C ALA A 211 -7.66 -17.86 15.31
N THR A 212 -7.90 -18.50 16.45
CA THR A 212 -8.82 -18.05 17.51
C THR A 212 -8.13 -17.76 18.84
N HIS A 213 -6.84 -18.06 18.97
CA HIS A 213 -6.03 -17.87 20.17
C HIS A 213 -4.70 -17.22 19.79
N SER A 214 -4.55 -15.94 20.10
CA SER A 214 -3.45 -15.06 19.66
C SER A 214 -3.22 -14.04 20.76
N ASP A 215 -1.99 -13.59 20.99
CA ASP A 215 -1.78 -12.46 21.93
C ASP A 215 -2.22 -11.13 21.30
N PHE A 216 -2.50 -11.12 20.00
CA PHE A 216 -2.84 -9.91 19.25
C PHE A 216 -4.34 -9.85 19.02
N ALA A 217 -5.04 -9.04 19.83
CA ALA A 217 -6.47 -8.76 19.66
C ALA A 217 -6.74 -8.08 18.31
N SER A 218 -5.83 -7.18 17.90
CA SER A 218 -5.85 -6.59 16.57
C SER A 218 -4.50 -6.01 16.18
N ILE A 219 -4.15 -6.12 14.90
CA ILE A 219 -3.14 -5.27 14.27
C ILE A 219 -3.75 -4.65 13.02
N SER A 220 -3.60 -3.34 12.85
CA SER A 220 -4.03 -2.64 11.65
C SER A 220 -2.94 -1.72 11.12
N LEU A 221 -2.91 -1.54 9.80
CA LEU A 221 -1.98 -0.66 9.12
C LEU A 221 -2.73 0.57 8.61
N SER A 222 -2.20 1.75 8.92
CA SER A 222 -2.60 3.02 8.33
C SER A 222 -1.36 3.78 7.87
N GLY A 223 -1.54 4.83 7.08
CA GLY A 223 -0.40 5.59 6.58
C GLY A 223 -0.68 6.35 5.31
N ASN A 224 0.39 6.90 4.76
CA ASN A 224 0.37 7.65 3.51
C ASN A 224 1.74 7.59 2.83
N VAL A 225 1.74 7.95 1.55
CA VAL A 225 2.92 8.10 0.70
C VAL A 225 3.13 9.59 0.43
N THR A 226 4.38 10.07 0.48
CA THR A 226 4.77 11.44 0.11
C THR A 226 5.87 11.41 -0.95
N GLY A 227 6.18 12.56 -1.59
CA GLY A 227 7.13 12.60 -2.70
C GLY A 227 6.54 12.22 -4.07
N LEU A 228 5.22 11.93 -4.13
CA LEU A 228 4.48 11.81 -5.39
C LEU A 228 4.17 13.20 -5.99
N VAL A 229 3.67 13.23 -7.23
CA VAL A 229 3.20 14.46 -7.89
C VAL A 229 1.68 14.41 -8.07
N PRO A 230 0.93 15.47 -7.69
CA PRO A 230 1.41 16.64 -6.94
C PRO A 230 1.92 16.23 -5.56
N ASN A 231 2.83 17.02 -4.98
CA ASN A 231 3.46 16.75 -3.68
C ASN A 231 2.50 17.00 -2.50
N THR A 232 1.43 16.21 -2.48
CA THR A 232 0.42 16.12 -1.43
C THR A 232 0.43 14.70 -0.87
N PRO A 233 0.38 14.52 0.46
CA PRO A 233 0.32 13.19 1.06
C PRO A 233 -0.84 12.36 0.50
N THR A 234 -0.51 11.20 -0.05
CA THR A 234 -1.48 10.26 -0.64
C THR A 234 -1.75 9.14 0.35
N ALA A 235 -2.94 9.13 0.94
CA ALA A 235 -3.31 8.10 1.90
C ALA A 235 -3.34 6.71 1.25
N PHE A 236 -3.07 5.66 2.05
CA PHE A 236 -3.31 4.29 1.60
C PHE A 236 -4.80 4.11 1.26
N ALA A 237 -5.07 3.67 0.04
CA ALA A 237 -6.42 3.35 -0.44
C ALA A 237 -6.95 2.08 0.22
N THR A 238 -6.09 1.07 0.38
CA THR A 238 -6.38 -0.14 1.15
C THR A 238 -5.14 -0.58 1.91
N SER A 239 -5.34 -1.28 3.02
CA SER A 239 -4.26 -1.87 3.81
C SER A 239 -4.70 -3.19 4.42
N SER A 240 -3.75 -4.07 4.66
CA SER A 240 -3.99 -5.37 5.28
C SER A 240 -2.81 -5.75 6.16
N VAL A 241 -3.12 -6.40 7.28
CA VAL A 241 -2.15 -7.08 8.14
C VAL A 241 -2.74 -8.45 8.44
N THR A 242 -1.97 -9.51 8.25
CA THR A 242 -2.46 -10.89 8.38
C THR A 242 -1.40 -11.74 9.06
N LEU A 243 -1.79 -12.42 10.14
CA LEU A 243 -0.92 -13.36 10.84
C LEU A 243 -0.48 -14.46 9.88
N VAL A 244 0.82 -14.71 9.82
CA VAL A 244 1.37 -15.84 9.08
C VAL A 244 0.98 -17.12 9.83
N ALA A 245 0.27 -18.02 9.14
CA ALA A 245 -0.27 -19.22 9.76
C ALA A 245 0.80 -20.05 10.48
N GLY A 246 0.60 -20.29 11.77
CA GLY A 246 1.52 -21.05 12.62
C GLY A 246 2.83 -20.31 12.99
N SER A 247 2.94 -19.02 12.72
CA SER A 247 4.10 -18.21 13.13
C SER A 247 4.05 -17.77 14.60
N GLU A 248 2.84 -17.68 15.16
CA GLU A 248 2.67 -17.30 16.55
C GLU A 248 2.97 -18.45 17.50
N THR A 249 3.78 -18.15 18.50
CA THR A 249 4.20 -19.02 19.59
C THR A 249 4.33 -18.19 20.87
N ALA A 250 4.66 -18.84 22.00
CA ALA A 250 5.01 -18.14 23.24
C ALA A 250 6.25 -17.22 23.10
N THR A 251 7.02 -17.31 22.01
CA THR A 251 8.27 -16.55 21.84
C THR A 251 8.28 -15.61 20.64
N SER A 252 7.34 -15.73 19.71
CA SER A 252 7.36 -14.97 18.45
C SER A 252 6.00 -14.90 17.79
N ALA A 253 5.80 -13.93 16.90
CA ALA A 253 4.69 -13.89 15.94
C ALA A 253 5.11 -13.13 14.68
N THR A 254 4.61 -13.51 13.51
CA THR A 254 4.95 -12.82 12.25
C THR A 254 3.69 -12.51 11.46
N PHE A 255 3.60 -11.29 10.95
CA PHE A 255 2.49 -10.80 10.15
C PHE A 255 2.98 -10.40 8.77
N ASN A 256 2.25 -10.78 7.72
CA ASN A 256 2.38 -10.15 6.42
C ASN A 256 1.55 -8.88 6.41
N TRP A 257 2.06 -7.81 5.80
CA TRP A 257 1.33 -6.57 5.61
C TRP A 257 1.48 -6.09 4.17
N ALA A 258 0.46 -5.39 3.69
CA ALA A 258 0.46 -4.74 2.39
C ALA A 258 -0.45 -3.52 2.42
N ALA A 259 -0.08 -2.49 1.66
CA ALA A 259 -0.91 -1.32 1.40
C ALA A 259 -0.91 -0.99 -0.09
N THR A 260 -2.02 -0.42 -0.56
CA THR A 260 -2.16 0.11 -1.91
C THR A 260 -2.39 1.62 -1.84
N TYR A 261 -1.92 2.37 -2.82
CA TYR A 261 -2.12 3.82 -2.93
C TYR A 261 -2.23 4.23 -4.40
N ASP A 262 -2.51 5.51 -4.63
CA ASP A 262 -2.47 6.10 -5.98
C ASP A 262 -1.03 6.53 -6.30
N ALA A 263 -0.36 5.83 -7.20
CA ALA A 263 1.04 6.07 -7.56
C ALA A 263 1.23 7.33 -8.42
N ASN A 264 0.14 7.91 -8.94
CA ASN A 264 0.18 9.17 -9.70
C ASN A 264 -1.09 10.00 -9.45
N PRO A 265 -1.21 10.65 -8.28
CA PRO A 265 -2.43 11.36 -7.88
C PRO A 265 -2.76 12.59 -8.76
N ASP A 266 -1.87 13.01 -9.67
CA ASP A 266 -2.15 14.07 -10.65
C ASP A 266 -3.08 13.60 -11.78
N LEU A 267 -3.11 12.30 -12.06
CA LEU A 267 -3.94 11.73 -13.12
C LEU A 267 -5.32 11.33 -12.56
N ALA A 268 -6.36 11.51 -13.38
CA ALA A 268 -7.72 11.15 -12.97
C ALA A 268 -7.90 9.63 -12.85
N GLY A 269 -8.43 9.18 -11.70
CA GLY A 269 -8.62 7.77 -11.37
C GLY A 269 -7.45 7.22 -10.55
N VAL A 270 -7.58 6.01 -9.98
CA VAL A 270 -6.52 5.43 -9.15
C VAL A 270 -5.51 4.68 -10.01
N GLN A 271 -4.24 5.06 -9.94
CA GLN A 271 -3.12 4.30 -10.51
C GLN A 271 -2.54 3.41 -9.40
N PRO A 272 -2.75 2.09 -9.42
CA PRO A 272 -2.41 1.26 -8.26
C PRO A 272 -0.89 1.19 -8.05
N GLY A 273 -0.42 1.77 -6.94
CA GLY A 273 0.89 1.50 -6.33
C GLY A 273 0.74 0.55 -5.13
N THR A 274 1.79 -0.20 -4.81
CA THR A 274 1.83 -1.14 -3.69
C THR A 274 3.06 -0.92 -2.83
N ILE A 275 2.96 -1.29 -1.56
CA ILE A 275 4.09 -1.49 -0.65
C ILE A 275 3.73 -2.63 0.30
N ALA A 276 4.67 -3.53 0.57
CA ALA A 276 4.39 -4.72 1.36
C ALA A 276 5.62 -5.23 2.10
N GLY A 277 5.38 -6.03 3.13
CA GLY A 277 6.45 -6.62 3.92
C GLY A 277 5.98 -7.56 5.01
N THR A 278 6.89 -7.85 5.92
CA THR A 278 6.62 -8.60 7.15
C THR A 278 6.86 -7.74 8.38
N LEU A 279 6.05 -7.92 9.42
CA LEU A 279 6.24 -7.41 10.77
C LEU A 279 6.37 -8.62 11.71
N SER A 280 7.53 -8.79 12.34
CA SER A 280 7.80 -9.92 13.25
C SER A 280 8.09 -9.44 14.65
N PHE A 281 7.45 -10.03 15.65
CA PHE A 281 7.71 -9.81 17.07
C PHE A 281 8.58 -10.92 17.62
N ASN A 282 9.59 -10.56 18.41
CA ASN A 282 10.33 -11.45 19.28
C ASN A 282 9.93 -11.14 20.73
N LYS A 283 9.00 -11.96 21.25
CA LYS A 283 8.38 -11.79 22.58
C LYS A 283 9.39 -11.99 23.72
N THR A 284 10.52 -12.68 23.47
CA THR A 284 11.56 -12.91 24.49
C THR A 284 12.63 -11.82 24.54
N ALA A 285 12.83 -11.11 23.44
CA ALA A 285 13.82 -10.04 23.33
C ALA A 285 13.20 -8.65 23.45
N ASP A 286 11.87 -8.56 23.56
CA ASP A 286 11.10 -7.31 23.54
C ASP A 286 11.41 -6.45 22.31
N THR A 287 11.50 -7.09 21.14
CA THR A 287 11.77 -6.41 19.86
C THR A 287 10.78 -6.75 18.77
N TYR A 288 10.65 -5.83 17.82
CA TYR A 288 10.00 -6.09 16.53
C TYR A 288 10.99 -5.91 15.38
N THR A 289 10.71 -6.53 14.24
CA THR A 289 11.48 -6.38 13.00
C THR A 289 10.51 -6.20 11.84
N ILE A 290 10.76 -5.20 11.01
CA ILE A 290 10.06 -4.99 9.74
C ILE A 290 11.01 -5.31 8.60
N THR A 291 10.50 -5.96 7.55
CA THR A 291 11.25 -6.25 6.32
C THR A 291 10.37 -5.97 5.11
N LEU A 292 10.86 -5.19 4.14
CA LEU A 292 10.14 -4.95 2.88
C LEU A 292 10.22 -6.16 1.95
N SER A 293 9.07 -6.60 1.45
CA SER A 293 8.95 -7.55 0.34
C SER A 293 8.55 -6.89 -0.97
N ASP A 294 8.13 -5.62 -0.92
CA ASP A 294 7.75 -4.79 -2.04
C ASP A 294 8.07 -3.32 -1.69
N THR A 295 8.64 -2.56 -2.61
CA THR A 295 9.02 -1.15 -2.41
C THR A 295 7.87 -0.23 -2.79
N ALA A 296 7.83 0.98 -2.22
CA ALA A 296 6.90 1.98 -2.69
C ALA A 296 7.48 2.68 -3.92
N ASP A 297 6.75 2.64 -5.04
CA ASP A 297 7.10 3.34 -6.28
C ASP A 297 6.00 4.36 -6.65
N GLY A 298 6.38 5.42 -7.33
CA GLY A 298 5.49 6.41 -7.93
C GLY A 298 5.84 6.65 -9.38
N PHE A 299 4.94 7.30 -10.12
CA PHE A 299 5.18 7.67 -11.51
C PHE A 299 4.73 9.10 -11.77
N THR A 300 5.53 9.85 -12.52
CA THR A 300 5.10 11.12 -13.09
C THR A 300 4.89 10.97 -14.59
N LYS A 301 3.81 11.57 -15.09
CA LYS A 301 3.67 11.88 -16.51
C LYS A 301 4.33 13.23 -16.70
N ASP A 302 5.57 13.25 -17.16
CA ASP A 302 6.26 14.51 -17.44
C ASP A 302 6.18 14.80 -18.94
N LEU A 303 5.98 16.07 -19.27
CA LEU A 303 5.98 16.56 -20.65
C LEU A 303 7.39 17.08 -20.94
N LEU A 304 8.09 16.42 -21.85
CA LEU A 304 9.44 16.79 -22.24
C LEU A 304 9.37 17.74 -23.43
N HIS A 305 9.72 19.01 -23.21
CA HIS A 305 9.58 20.10 -24.18
C HIS A 305 10.85 20.31 -25.02
N THR A 306 10.70 20.45 -26.34
CA THR A 306 11.80 20.92 -27.22
C THR A 306 12.23 22.35 -26.90
N SER A 307 11.29 23.18 -26.43
CA SER A 307 11.57 24.55 -25.98
C SER A 307 12.49 24.61 -24.76
N GLU A 308 12.57 23.51 -23.99
CA GLU A 308 13.36 23.37 -22.77
C GLU A 308 14.54 22.39 -22.92
N LEU A 309 14.96 22.11 -24.17
CA LEU A 309 16.04 21.15 -24.45
C LEU A 309 17.27 21.36 -23.54
N LEU A 310 17.84 20.25 -23.06
CA LEU A 310 19.02 20.24 -22.18
C LEU A 310 20.32 20.42 -22.98
N SER A 311 20.40 19.82 -24.17
CA SER A 311 21.51 19.99 -25.10
C SER A 311 21.09 19.68 -26.54
N LYS A 312 21.86 20.17 -27.52
CA LYS A 312 21.62 19.88 -28.94
C LYS A 312 22.89 19.67 -29.74
N GLU A 313 22.79 18.89 -30.81
CA GLU A 313 23.84 18.63 -31.78
C GLU A 313 23.29 18.81 -33.22
N PRO A 314 23.88 19.67 -34.06
CA PRO A 314 24.90 20.67 -33.73
C PRO A 314 24.35 21.80 -32.84
N ILE A 315 25.24 22.53 -32.17
CA ILE A 315 24.91 23.58 -31.18
C ILE A 315 24.09 24.75 -31.78
N GLY A 316 23.99 24.85 -33.11
CA GLY A 316 23.12 25.82 -33.77
C GLY A 316 22.93 25.52 -35.26
N ASN A 317 22.08 26.31 -35.91
CA ASN A 317 21.67 26.08 -37.30
C ASN A 317 22.68 26.64 -38.33
N THR A 318 23.85 27.09 -37.86
CA THR A 318 24.91 27.61 -38.74
C THR A 318 25.39 26.48 -39.65
N GLY A 319 25.38 26.72 -40.96
CA GLY A 319 25.78 25.72 -41.94
C GLY A 319 24.64 24.79 -42.38
N HIS A 320 23.40 25.05 -41.94
CA HIS A 320 22.19 24.37 -42.43
C HIS A 320 22.28 22.84 -42.27
N PRO A 321 22.21 22.33 -41.04
CA PRO A 321 22.37 20.91 -40.78
C PRO A 321 21.16 20.09 -41.25
N ASN A 322 21.41 18.98 -41.95
CA ASN A 322 20.37 18.03 -42.36
C ASN A 322 19.82 17.19 -41.18
N VAL A 323 20.63 17.04 -40.13
CA VAL A 323 20.27 16.28 -38.92
C VAL A 323 20.54 17.15 -37.70
N VAL A 324 19.53 17.27 -36.83
CA VAL A 324 19.67 17.86 -35.50
C VAL A 324 19.21 16.83 -34.48
N VAL A 325 19.92 16.72 -33.36
CA VAL A 325 19.55 15.88 -32.22
C VAL A 325 19.44 16.77 -31.00
N GLU A 326 18.34 16.66 -30.26
CA GLU A 326 18.10 17.36 -29.00
C GLU A 326 17.98 16.34 -27.87
N LYS A 327 18.59 16.61 -26.72
CA LYS A 327 18.39 15.86 -25.47
C LYS A 327 17.35 16.61 -24.64
N LEU A 328 16.21 15.97 -24.37
CA LEU A 328 15.11 16.56 -23.61
C LEU A 328 15.09 16.10 -22.14
N PHE A 329 15.66 14.94 -21.84
CA PHE A 329 15.73 14.41 -20.49
C PHE A 329 17.06 13.69 -20.21
N ASP A 330 17.57 13.83 -18.98
CA ASP A 330 18.79 13.19 -18.49
C ASP A 330 18.49 12.27 -17.30
N ALA A 331 18.45 10.96 -17.55
CA ALA A 331 18.14 9.96 -16.54
C ALA A 331 19.10 10.00 -15.33
N SER A 332 20.34 10.45 -15.52
CA SER A 332 21.32 10.56 -14.42
C SER A 332 20.99 11.65 -13.41
N THR A 333 20.02 12.52 -13.72
CA THR A 333 19.51 13.54 -12.78
C THR A 333 18.48 12.98 -11.80
N THR A 334 18.00 11.76 -12.03
CA THR A 334 17.12 11.03 -11.12
C THR A 334 17.92 10.00 -10.33
N PRO A 335 17.46 9.60 -9.14
CA PRO A 335 18.07 8.48 -8.43
C PRO A 335 17.76 7.13 -9.10
N GLU A 336 16.88 7.10 -10.10
CA GLU A 336 16.18 5.88 -10.48
C GLU A 336 16.91 5.18 -11.62
N GLN A 337 17.21 3.89 -11.45
CA GLN A 337 18.01 3.14 -12.42
C GLN A 337 17.21 2.71 -13.66
N THR A 338 15.89 2.82 -13.60
CA THR A 338 14.95 2.47 -14.67
C THR A 338 14.74 3.59 -15.66
N ASP A 339 14.92 4.85 -15.24
CA ASP A 339 14.77 6.00 -16.09
C ASP A 339 15.79 5.98 -17.25
N LYS A 340 15.36 6.47 -18.40
CA LYS A 340 16.15 6.50 -19.64
C LYS A 340 16.23 7.91 -20.17
N ASP A 341 17.39 8.29 -20.71
CA ASP A 341 17.53 9.56 -21.43
C ASP A 341 16.49 9.64 -22.56
N PHE A 342 16.11 10.86 -22.94
CA PHE A 342 15.21 11.08 -24.06
C PHE A 342 15.86 12.02 -25.07
N PHE A 343 16.21 11.48 -26.23
CA PHE A 343 16.73 12.22 -27.37
C PHE A 343 15.71 12.25 -28.51
N VAL A 344 15.60 13.39 -29.18
CA VAL A 344 14.80 13.55 -30.40
C VAL A 344 15.73 13.92 -31.55
N GLN A 345 15.69 13.13 -32.61
CA GLN A 345 16.35 13.46 -33.87
C GLN A 345 15.36 14.08 -34.84
N PHE A 346 15.77 15.17 -35.47
CA PHE A 346 15.06 15.91 -36.51
C PHE A 346 15.78 15.74 -37.84
N THR A 347 15.02 15.40 -38.87
CA THR A 347 15.46 15.34 -40.28
C THR A 347 14.38 15.97 -41.17
N GLY A 348 14.78 16.53 -42.30
CA GLY A 348 13.87 17.27 -43.18
C GLY A 348 13.93 16.75 -44.60
N ASN A 349 12.78 16.61 -45.25
CA ASN A 349 12.69 16.39 -46.68
C ASN A 349 11.93 17.56 -47.32
N SER A 350 12.40 18.00 -48.49
CA SER A 350 11.66 18.94 -49.32
C SER A 350 11.46 18.40 -50.74
N ASN A 351 10.58 19.00 -51.54
CA ASN A 351 10.24 18.50 -52.88
C ASN A 351 10.52 19.46 -54.06
N PRO A 352 11.74 20.03 -54.17
CA PRO A 352 12.09 20.92 -55.29
C PRO A 352 11.91 20.23 -56.65
N ASN A 353 11.76 21.01 -57.73
CA ASN A 353 11.52 20.51 -59.09
C ASN A 353 12.44 19.33 -59.48
N GLY A 354 11.88 18.11 -59.49
CA GLY A 354 12.61 16.87 -59.79
C GLY A 354 12.65 15.85 -58.64
N SER A 355 12.17 16.22 -57.45
CA SER A 355 12.20 15.39 -56.25
C SER A 355 10.82 15.27 -55.59
N PRO A 356 9.83 14.63 -56.22
CA PRO A 356 8.47 14.53 -55.66
C PRO A 356 8.49 13.74 -54.34
N PHE A 357 7.55 14.06 -53.45
CA PHE A 357 7.26 13.20 -52.32
C PHE A 357 6.68 11.86 -52.79
N GLY A 358 6.95 10.83 -51.99
CA GLY A 358 6.32 9.52 -52.07
C GLY A 358 6.57 8.77 -50.77
N PHE A 359 6.47 7.44 -50.81
CA PHE A 359 6.57 6.60 -49.63
C PHE A 359 7.73 5.60 -49.73
N ASN A 360 8.34 5.30 -48.59
CA ASN A 360 9.18 4.10 -48.38
C ASN A 360 9.09 3.63 -46.92
N GLY A 361 9.86 2.60 -46.51
CA GLY A 361 9.76 2.05 -45.15
C GLY A 361 10.45 2.88 -44.05
N THR A 362 11.33 3.82 -44.41
CA THR A 362 12.27 4.45 -43.47
C THR A 362 12.06 5.96 -43.30
N GLY A 363 11.35 6.58 -44.24
CA GLY A 363 11.20 8.03 -44.35
C GLY A 363 12.47 8.70 -44.88
N ASP A 364 13.46 7.91 -45.32
CA ASP A 364 14.80 8.36 -45.66
C ASP A 364 15.22 7.84 -47.04
N GLY A 365 15.98 8.63 -47.79
CA GLY A 365 16.38 8.34 -49.17
C GLY A 365 15.25 8.46 -50.20
N SER A 366 15.38 7.75 -51.33
CA SER A 366 14.42 7.90 -52.43
C SER A 366 13.06 7.24 -52.15
N PRO A 367 11.94 7.85 -52.57
CA PRO A 367 10.63 7.21 -52.53
C PRO A 367 10.57 6.03 -53.50
N ILE A 368 9.64 5.10 -53.24
CA ILE A 368 9.29 4.06 -54.22
C ILE A 368 8.72 4.76 -55.47
N ALA A 369 9.32 4.49 -56.63
CA ALA A 369 9.01 5.23 -57.85
C ALA A 369 7.52 5.13 -58.23
N GLY A 370 6.83 6.27 -58.25
CA GLY A 370 5.41 6.39 -58.59
C GLY A 370 4.45 6.01 -57.46
N ASP A 371 4.94 5.73 -56.25
CA ASP A 371 4.11 5.46 -55.09
C ASP A 371 3.66 6.77 -54.43
N THR A 372 2.36 7.06 -54.53
CA THR A 372 1.69 8.21 -53.91
C THR A 372 0.57 7.76 -52.96
N PHE A 373 0.51 6.46 -52.65
CA PHE A 373 -0.57 5.87 -51.87
C PHE A 373 -0.05 5.41 -50.51
N PHE A 374 -0.60 5.97 -49.44
CA PHE A 374 -0.18 5.59 -48.11
C PHE A 374 -0.59 4.15 -47.76
N ASN A 375 0.38 3.32 -47.38
CA ASN A 375 0.14 2.04 -46.73
C ASN A 375 0.78 2.05 -45.33
N ALA A 376 0.09 1.44 -44.37
CA ALA A 376 0.61 1.29 -43.01
C ALA A 376 2.00 0.63 -43.01
N GLY A 377 2.92 1.22 -42.25
CA GLY A 377 4.34 0.82 -42.21
C GLY A 377 5.22 1.61 -43.18
N GLN A 378 4.65 2.50 -44.01
CA GLN A 378 5.40 3.44 -44.83
C GLN A 378 5.48 4.83 -44.18
N GLN A 379 6.54 5.56 -44.52
CA GLN A 379 6.83 6.94 -44.14
C GLN A 379 6.99 7.78 -45.41
N VAL A 380 6.66 9.06 -45.32
CA VAL A 380 6.84 10.06 -46.39
C VAL A 380 8.33 10.33 -46.57
N THR A 381 8.77 10.45 -47.82
CA THR A 381 10.16 10.77 -48.12
C THR A 381 10.30 11.42 -49.50
N SER A 382 11.45 12.03 -49.76
CA SER A 382 11.85 12.51 -51.08
C SER A 382 13.34 12.23 -51.28
N ASN A 383 13.79 12.16 -52.53
CA ASN A 383 15.22 12.09 -52.85
C ASN A 383 15.95 13.44 -52.65
N PHE A 384 15.37 14.36 -51.87
CA PHE A 384 15.98 15.63 -51.51
C PHE A 384 15.80 15.86 -50.00
N GLU A 385 16.83 15.50 -49.26
CA GLU A 385 16.99 15.89 -47.87
C GLU A 385 17.36 17.37 -47.79
N ASP A 386 16.72 18.07 -46.87
CA ASP A 386 16.93 19.49 -46.62
C ASP A 386 17.32 19.71 -45.16
N TRP A 387 17.84 20.90 -44.89
CA TRP A 387 18.27 21.25 -43.54
C TRP A 387 17.08 21.50 -42.61
N VAL A 388 17.29 21.29 -41.31
CA VAL A 388 16.28 21.52 -40.27
C VAL A 388 16.73 22.59 -39.29
N SER A 389 15.75 23.35 -38.78
CA SER A 389 16.00 24.49 -37.89
C SER A 389 15.78 24.19 -36.40
N ALA A 390 15.59 22.93 -36.00
CA ALA A 390 15.18 22.54 -34.65
C ALA A 390 15.96 23.27 -33.54
N THR A 391 15.25 24.12 -32.80
CA THR A 391 15.72 24.99 -31.72
C THR A 391 14.64 25.13 -30.65
N GLN A 392 14.99 25.77 -29.53
CA GLN A 392 14.04 26.09 -28.45
C GLN A 392 12.85 26.97 -28.85
N THR A 393 12.85 27.56 -30.05
CA THR A 393 11.79 28.51 -30.46
C THR A 393 11.21 28.24 -31.84
N THR A 394 11.85 27.36 -32.63
CA THR A 394 11.46 27.05 -34.01
C THR A 394 11.86 25.62 -34.36
N ASN A 395 10.92 24.86 -34.92
CA ASN A 395 11.16 23.56 -35.53
C ASN A 395 10.61 23.57 -36.97
N GLY A 396 11.50 23.52 -37.97
CA GLY A 396 11.14 23.67 -39.38
C GLY A 396 12.11 22.96 -40.33
N VAL A 397 11.79 23.03 -41.62
CA VAL A 397 12.55 22.43 -42.73
C VAL A 397 12.86 23.54 -43.73
N ALA A 398 14.09 23.59 -44.25
CA ALA A 398 14.56 24.62 -45.17
C ALA A 398 14.36 26.07 -44.69
N GLY A 399 14.09 26.26 -43.39
CA GLY A 399 13.64 27.49 -42.76
C GLY A 399 13.12 27.22 -41.35
N ASP A 400 12.58 28.27 -40.70
CA ASP A 400 12.02 28.20 -39.34
C ASP A 400 10.55 27.76 -39.28
N THR A 401 9.99 27.32 -40.41
CA THR A 401 8.59 26.91 -40.57
C THR A 401 8.52 25.62 -41.38
N ILE A 402 7.35 24.99 -41.40
CA ILE A 402 6.98 23.96 -42.36
C ILE A 402 6.03 24.59 -43.38
N GLN A 403 6.41 24.54 -44.64
CA GLN A 403 5.71 25.09 -45.78
C GLN A 403 5.32 23.98 -46.76
N LYS A 404 4.63 24.38 -47.83
CA LYS A 404 4.31 23.50 -48.94
C LYS A 404 5.55 22.77 -49.44
N GLY A 405 5.42 21.46 -49.55
CA GLY A 405 6.48 20.63 -50.09
C GLY A 405 7.58 20.29 -49.10
N GLU A 406 7.34 20.49 -47.80
CA GLU A 406 8.27 20.16 -46.71
C GLU A 406 7.65 19.10 -45.77
N ALA A 407 8.51 18.23 -45.23
CA ALA A 407 8.16 17.22 -44.23
C ALA A 407 9.24 17.17 -43.15
N LEU A 408 8.86 17.46 -41.91
CA LEU A 408 9.73 17.34 -40.73
C LEU A 408 9.55 15.95 -40.13
N THR A 409 10.64 15.21 -39.93
CA THR A 409 10.61 13.85 -39.36
C THR A 409 11.32 13.82 -38.01
N LEU A 410 10.64 13.25 -37.01
CA LEU A 410 11.06 13.09 -35.63
C LEU A 410 11.31 11.61 -35.32
N ARG A 411 12.38 11.29 -34.59
CA ARG A 411 12.70 9.92 -34.12
C ARG A 411 13.25 9.96 -32.69
N PHE A 412 12.84 9.01 -31.85
CA PHE A 412 13.16 9.03 -30.41
C PHE A 412 14.26 8.00 -30.05
N PHE A 413 15.20 8.40 -29.19
CA PHE A 413 16.31 7.53 -28.78
C PHE A 413 16.65 7.64 -27.29
N GLU A 414 17.10 6.53 -26.70
CA GLU A 414 17.66 6.48 -25.34
C GLU A 414 19.12 6.95 -25.28
N THR A 415 19.80 6.99 -26.42
CA THR A 415 21.20 7.44 -26.54
C THR A 415 21.32 8.31 -27.76
N THR A 416 22.25 9.29 -27.76
CA THR A 416 22.45 10.13 -28.94
C THR A 416 22.69 9.27 -30.19
N PRO A 417 21.86 9.40 -31.23
CA PRO A 417 22.08 8.73 -32.52
C PRO A 417 23.20 9.41 -33.32
N GLY A 418 23.70 10.56 -32.86
CA GLY A 418 24.68 11.40 -33.55
C GLY A 418 24.10 12.12 -34.78
N ILE A 419 24.97 12.84 -35.49
CA ILE A 419 24.63 13.75 -36.60
C ILE A 419 25.28 13.38 -37.94
N THR A 420 25.85 12.18 -38.08
CA THR A 420 26.50 11.77 -39.34
C THR A 420 25.45 11.55 -40.43
N THR A 421 25.45 12.43 -41.43
CA THR A 421 24.49 12.49 -42.55
C THR A 421 24.60 11.31 -43.53
N ASP A 422 23.46 10.86 -44.05
CA ASP A 422 23.23 10.41 -45.45
C ASP A 422 23.19 8.89 -45.82
N ASP A 423 22.70 7.96 -44.97
CA ASP A 423 22.05 6.71 -45.48
C ASP A 423 21.35 5.79 -44.43
N GLY A 424 21.52 6.05 -43.14
CA GLY A 424 21.11 5.10 -42.11
C GLY A 424 19.90 5.59 -41.35
N HIS A 425 18.70 5.16 -41.74
CA HIS A 425 17.60 5.06 -40.78
C HIS A 425 18.10 4.32 -39.53
N ILE A 426 18.38 5.05 -38.45
CA ILE A 426 18.69 4.47 -37.16
C ILE A 426 17.34 4.14 -36.52
N ALA A 427 17.15 2.85 -36.22
CA ALA A 427 15.93 2.41 -35.56
C ALA A 427 15.78 3.16 -34.22
N PRO A 428 14.62 3.80 -33.98
CA PRO A 428 14.32 4.43 -32.70
C PRO A 428 14.50 3.45 -31.54
N THR A 429 14.94 3.96 -30.39
CA THR A 429 15.12 3.17 -29.17
C THR A 429 14.39 3.73 -27.97
N GLN A 430 13.60 4.79 -28.15
CA GLN A 430 12.78 5.40 -27.11
C GLN A 430 11.34 5.56 -27.59
N THR A 431 10.40 5.68 -26.65
CA THR A 431 8.98 5.85 -26.96
C THR A 431 8.32 6.96 -26.13
N ALA A 432 7.19 7.47 -26.63
CA ALA A 432 6.29 8.36 -25.91
C ALA A 432 4.84 7.86 -26.06
N ASN A 433 4.00 8.12 -25.06
CA ASN A 433 2.57 7.79 -25.17
C ASN A 433 1.81 8.90 -25.91
N ASP A 434 2.04 10.15 -25.56
CA ASP A 434 1.35 11.30 -26.13
C ASP A 434 2.36 12.32 -26.67
N MET A 435 1.89 13.13 -27.61
CA MET A 435 2.64 14.23 -28.22
C MET A 435 1.76 15.46 -28.29
N ALA A 436 2.30 16.62 -27.92
CA ALA A 436 1.65 17.91 -28.07
C ALA A 436 2.53 18.83 -28.92
N ILE A 437 1.95 19.57 -29.87
CA ILE A 437 2.68 20.44 -30.80
C ILE A 437 2.08 21.85 -30.71
N GLU A 438 2.89 22.80 -30.27
CA GLU A 438 2.55 24.22 -30.24
C GLU A 438 3.01 24.91 -31.51
N PHE A 439 2.10 25.70 -32.07
CA PHE A 439 2.31 26.48 -33.27
C PHE A 439 2.06 27.95 -32.99
N ASP A 440 2.93 28.80 -33.52
CA ASP A 440 2.69 30.24 -33.70
C ASP A 440 2.12 30.46 -35.11
N GLY A 441 1.09 31.29 -35.24
CA GLY A 441 0.60 31.68 -36.56
C GLY A 441 -0.73 31.05 -36.99
N ILE A 442 -1.38 30.21 -36.17
CA ILE A 442 -2.61 29.48 -36.53
C ILE A 442 -3.84 30.40 -36.56
N GLY A 443 -4.32 30.67 -37.78
CA GLY A 443 -5.56 31.38 -38.08
C GLY A 443 -6.79 30.47 -38.13
N ASN A 444 -7.66 30.64 -39.14
CA ASN A 444 -8.97 29.98 -39.23
C ASN A 444 -9.06 28.90 -40.32
N SER A 445 -7.97 28.66 -41.07
CA SER A 445 -7.97 27.68 -42.16
C SER A 445 -6.85 26.67 -42.04
N GLU A 446 -5.82 26.97 -41.24
CA GLU A 446 -4.61 26.19 -41.11
C GLU A 446 -4.92 24.80 -40.55
N ASP A 447 -4.58 23.78 -41.32
CA ASP A 447 -4.64 22.38 -40.94
C ASP A 447 -3.29 21.70 -41.18
N LEU A 448 -3.20 20.40 -40.89
CA LEU A 448 -1.96 19.66 -41.07
C LEU A 448 -2.17 18.17 -41.21
N MET A 449 -1.15 17.53 -41.76
CA MET A 449 -1.02 16.08 -41.85
C MET A 449 0.11 15.59 -40.94
N LEU A 450 -0.21 14.55 -40.17
CA LEU A 450 0.73 13.81 -39.36
C LEU A 450 0.86 12.37 -39.88
N VAL A 451 2.08 11.82 -39.86
CA VAL A 451 2.32 10.38 -40.00
C VAL A 451 2.98 9.88 -38.72
N LEU A 452 2.21 9.20 -37.88
CA LEU A 452 2.67 8.67 -36.60
C LEU A 452 3.49 7.40 -36.85
N ASN A 453 4.70 7.34 -36.31
CA ASN A 453 5.54 6.15 -36.34
C ASN A 453 5.38 5.39 -35.01
N LEU A 454 4.88 4.16 -35.09
CA LEU A 454 4.36 3.43 -33.96
C LEU A 454 5.05 2.08 -33.77
N VAL A 455 5.27 1.72 -32.50
CA VAL A 455 5.79 0.42 -32.08
C VAL A 455 4.87 -0.20 -31.04
N ASN A 456 4.75 -1.53 -31.07
CA ASN A 456 4.18 -2.33 -29.99
C ASN A 456 5.31 -3.21 -29.46
N LEU A 457 5.72 -2.94 -28.21
CA LEU A 457 6.87 -3.52 -27.51
C LEU A 457 6.60 -4.93 -26.94
N GLY A 458 5.60 -5.64 -27.49
CA GLY A 458 5.26 -6.98 -27.04
C GLY A 458 4.85 -7.07 -25.56
N SER A 459 5.01 -8.27 -24.98
CA SER A 459 4.61 -8.57 -23.60
C SER A 459 5.58 -8.11 -22.51
N ASP A 460 6.84 -7.82 -22.87
CA ASP A 460 7.88 -7.35 -21.95
C ASP A 460 7.98 -5.82 -21.89
N GLY A 461 7.38 -5.11 -22.85
CA GLY A 461 7.28 -3.65 -22.79
C GLY A 461 8.62 -2.93 -23.00
N ALA A 462 9.58 -3.60 -23.64
CA ALA A 462 10.91 -3.08 -23.91
C ALA A 462 11.31 -3.39 -25.36
N PHE A 463 12.17 -2.56 -25.96
CA PHE A 463 12.67 -2.83 -27.30
C PHE A 463 13.44 -4.15 -27.35
N GLY A 464 13.12 -4.99 -28.35
CA GLY A 464 13.79 -6.24 -28.67
C GLY A 464 12.88 -7.46 -28.53
N GLY A 465 13.36 -8.47 -27.80
CA GLY A 465 12.61 -9.68 -27.49
C GLY A 465 12.38 -10.67 -28.65
N SER A 466 11.57 -11.70 -28.38
CA SER A 466 11.19 -12.72 -29.36
C SER A 466 9.84 -13.37 -29.00
N GLY A 467 9.16 -13.98 -29.97
CA GLY A 467 7.85 -14.60 -29.72
C GLY A 467 6.79 -13.54 -29.41
N THR A 468 6.13 -13.62 -28.25
CA THR A 468 5.14 -12.62 -27.79
C THR A 468 5.77 -11.33 -27.27
N ALA A 469 7.08 -11.36 -27.00
CA ALA A 469 7.89 -10.20 -26.65
C ALA A 469 8.55 -9.55 -27.90
N ALA A 470 8.20 -9.99 -29.12
CA ALA A 470 8.77 -9.39 -30.31
C ALA A 470 8.12 -8.04 -30.62
N ASP A 471 8.95 -7.03 -30.86
CA ASP A 471 8.47 -5.74 -31.34
C ASP A 471 7.78 -5.85 -32.70
N THR A 472 6.69 -5.11 -32.85
CA THR A 472 6.05 -4.90 -34.16
C THR A 472 5.91 -3.40 -34.44
N PHE A 473 5.98 -3.03 -35.71
CA PHE A 473 6.04 -1.64 -36.14
C PHE A 473 4.96 -1.34 -37.17
N THR A 474 4.42 -0.13 -37.14
CA THR A 474 3.47 0.37 -38.13
C THR A 474 3.54 1.89 -38.21
N THR A 475 2.88 2.46 -39.22
CA THR A 475 2.58 3.88 -39.27
C THR A 475 1.08 4.11 -39.38
N LYS A 476 0.60 5.25 -38.89
CA LYS A 476 -0.79 5.70 -39.06
C LYS A 476 -0.79 7.17 -39.51
N ALA A 477 -1.53 7.44 -40.58
CA ALA A 477 -1.77 8.82 -41.02
C ALA A 477 -2.86 9.45 -40.16
N MET A 478 -2.73 10.74 -39.89
CA MET A 478 -3.69 11.53 -39.14
C MET A 478 -3.84 12.90 -39.79
N TYR A 479 -5.09 13.31 -40.00
CA TYR A 479 -5.45 14.64 -40.48
C TYR A 479 -5.95 15.43 -39.28
N VAL A 480 -5.42 16.64 -39.13
CA VAL A 480 -5.78 17.56 -38.06
C VAL A 480 -6.45 18.76 -38.68
N GLU A 481 -7.78 18.78 -38.65
CA GLU A 481 -8.57 19.91 -39.15
C GLU A 481 -8.33 21.15 -38.25
N ASN A 482 -8.43 22.36 -38.82
CA ASN A 482 -8.29 23.60 -38.06
C ASN A 482 -9.21 23.70 -36.83
N GLN A 483 -10.40 23.08 -36.93
CA GLN A 483 -11.37 23.05 -35.85
C GLN A 483 -10.93 22.20 -34.66
N ASP A 484 -9.98 21.28 -34.85
CA ASP A 484 -9.46 20.36 -33.84
C ASP A 484 -8.21 20.89 -33.12
N ILE A 485 -7.67 22.02 -33.58
CA ILE A 485 -6.59 22.76 -32.93
C ILE A 485 -7.13 23.58 -31.75
N TYR A 486 -6.50 23.46 -30.59
CA TYR A 486 -6.74 24.35 -29.45
C TYR A 486 -6.15 25.72 -29.73
N LYS A 487 -6.89 26.78 -29.41
CA LYS A 487 -6.50 28.18 -29.58
C LYS A 487 -6.84 28.93 -28.31
N ALA A 488 -6.25 30.11 -28.09
CA ALA A 488 -6.60 30.97 -26.95
C ALA A 488 -8.12 31.28 -26.85
N SER A 489 -8.84 31.25 -27.97
CA SER A 489 -10.30 31.44 -28.06
C SER A 489 -11.13 30.18 -27.83
N THR A 490 -10.52 29.01 -27.66
CA THR A 490 -11.22 27.73 -27.49
C THR A 490 -11.98 27.73 -26.16
N PRO A 491 -13.30 27.46 -26.15
CA PRO A 491 -14.07 27.38 -24.92
C PRO A 491 -13.49 26.33 -23.97
N GLY A 492 -13.19 26.73 -22.72
CA GLY A 492 -12.55 25.86 -21.74
C GLY A 492 -11.02 25.86 -21.77
N GLY A 493 -10.40 26.50 -22.78
CA GLY A 493 -8.95 26.60 -22.91
C GLY A 493 -8.26 25.26 -23.20
N VAL A 494 -6.94 25.21 -22.97
CA VAL A 494 -6.14 23.98 -23.01
C VAL A 494 -6.51 23.10 -21.81
N PRO A 495 -6.84 21.82 -21.99
CA PRO A 495 -7.26 20.92 -20.91
C PRO A 495 -6.06 20.41 -20.08
N SER A 496 -6.33 19.97 -18.85
CA SER A 496 -5.34 19.26 -18.02
C SER A 496 -4.98 17.91 -18.66
N PRO A 497 -3.71 17.45 -18.54
CA PRO A 497 -2.59 18.07 -17.81
C PRO A 497 -1.88 19.23 -18.53
N TYR A 498 -2.19 19.49 -19.81
CA TYR A 498 -1.49 20.46 -20.65
C TYR A 498 -1.72 21.95 -20.30
N THR A 499 -2.70 22.26 -19.45
CA THR A 499 -3.14 23.64 -19.15
C THR A 499 -2.03 24.57 -18.65
N ASN A 500 -1.08 24.06 -17.86
CA ASN A 500 0.02 24.87 -17.32
C ASN A 500 1.32 24.74 -18.12
N GLU A 501 1.38 23.77 -19.03
CA GLU A 501 2.55 23.46 -19.85
C GLU A 501 2.58 24.31 -21.13
N PHE A 502 1.42 24.71 -21.63
CA PHE A 502 1.29 25.52 -22.85
C PHE A 502 0.53 26.80 -22.60
N SER A 503 1.15 27.93 -22.97
CA SER A 503 0.57 29.27 -22.82
C SER A 503 0.25 29.87 -24.18
N LEU A 504 -0.97 29.60 -24.68
CA LEU A 504 -1.40 30.09 -25.99
C LEU A 504 -1.75 31.58 -25.96
N ASP A 505 -1.13 32.36 -26.84
CA ASP A 505 -1.46 33.76 -27.07
C ASP A 505 -2.42 33.97 -28.26
N ASN A 506 -2.53 35.21 -28.73
CA ASN A 506 -3.38 35.52 -29.89
C ASN A 506 -2.69 35.05 -31.17
N ASN A 507 -3.22 33.95 -31.72
CA ASN A 507 -2.84 33.27 -32.97
C ASN A 507 -1.93 32.06 -32.75
N ASP A 508 -1.78 31.59 -31.51
CA ASP A 508 -1.19 30.28 -31.22
C ASP A 508 -2.21 29.15 -31.37
N GLY A 509 -1.69 27.99 -31.76
CA GLY A 509 -2.43 26.74 -31.86
C GLY A 509 -1.74 25.60 -31.14
N LEU A 510 -2.49 24.73 -30.48
CA LEU A 510 -1.98 23.51 -29.86
C LEU A 510 -2.71 22.28 -30.40
N VAL A 511 -1.94 21.34 -30.90
CA VAL A 511 -2.40 20.01 -31.31
C VAL A 511 -1.97 19.02 -30.26
N ILE A 512 -2.90 18.18 -29.78
CA ILE A 512 -2.62 17.15 -28.78
C ILE A 512 -3.00 15.81 -29.41
N VAL A 513 -2.06 14.86 -29.39
CA VAL A 513 -2.25 13.50 -29.87
C VAL A 513 -1.98 12.56 -28.72
N GLU A 514 -3.03 11.94 -28.20
CA GLU A 514 -2.96 11.00 -27.09
C GLU A 514 -3.02 9.55 -27.57
N ARG A 515 -2.61 8.64 -26.71
CA ARG A 515 -2.53 7.22 -27.04
C ARG A 515 -3.84 6.63 -27.56
N ASN A 516 -4.98 7.09 -27.06
CA ASN A 516 -6.31 6.66 -27.51
C ASN A 516 -6.73 7.25 -28.87
N ASP A 517 -6.02 8.24 -29.40
CA ASP A 517 -6.26 8.77 -30.74
C ASP A 517 -5.81 7.81 -31.84
N TYR A 518 -4.73 7.06 -31.58
CA TYR A 518 -4.16 6.13 -32.54
C TYR A 518 -4.26 4.66 -32.13
N ASN A 519 -4.86 4.35 -30.97
CA ASN A 519 -5.17 2.98 -30.55
C ASN A 519 -6.68 2.70 -30.53
N SER A 520 -7.06 1.63 -31.21
CA SER A 520 -8.38 1.00 -31.10
C SER A 520 -8.42 0.03 -29.92
N ALA A 521 -9.60 -0.46 -29.55
CA ALA A 521 -9.72 -1.47 -28.49
C ALA A 521 -8.87 -2.72 -28.79
N GLY A 522 -7.95 -3.04 -27.89
CA GLY A 522 -7.01 -4.17 -28.01
C GLY A 522 -5.70 -3.86 -28.74
N GLU A 523 -5.52 -2.63 -29.23
CA GLU A 523 -4.22 -2.15 -29.71
C GLU A 523 -3.41 -1.57 -28.54
N ASN A 524 -2.08 -1.68 -28.62
CA ASN A 524 -1.15 -1.23 -27.58
C ASN A 524 0.07 -0.51 -28.17
N TRP A 525 -0.14 0.28 -29.22
CA TRP A 525 0.89 1.06 -29.88
C TRP A 525 1.37 2.22 -28.97
N VAL A 526 2.64 2.59 -29.10
CA VAL A 526 3.25 3.81 -28.56
C VAL A 526 4.03 4.53 -29.67
N LEU A 527 4.24 5.84 -29.52
CA LEU A 527 4.99 6.65 -30.48
C LEU A 527 6.49 6.34 -30.35
N GLN A 528 7.16 6.17 -31.48
CA GLN A 528 8.63 6.16 -31.58
C GLN A 528 9.15 7.29 -32.50
N GLY A 529 8.25 8.14 -32.97
CA GLY A 529 8.49 9.26 -33.86
C GLY A 529 7.23 9.71 -34.57
N ALA A 530 7.34 10.77 -35.36
CA ALA A 530 6.25 11.29 -36.19
C ALA A 530 6.81 12.07 -37.39
N GLN A 531 5.99 12.26 -38.42
CA GLN A 531 6.26 13.21 -39.49
C GLN A 531 5.19 14.29 -39.51
N ILE A 532 5.60 15.54 -39.67
CA ILE A 532 4.72 16.71 -39.68
C ILE A 532 4.81 17.38 -41.05
N MET A 533 3.65 17.64 -41.66
CA MET A 533 3.50 18.32 -42.93
C MET A 533 2.33 19.29 -42.86
N GLN A 534 2.43 20.44 -43.55
CA GLN A 534 1.32 21.39 -43.59
C GLN A 534 0.13 20.94 -44.45
N SER A 535 0.25 19.88 -45.25
CA SER A 535 -0.86 19.29 -46.03
C SER A 535 -0.47 17.90 -46.53
N GLY A 536 -1.36 17.23 -47.26
CA GLY A 536 -1.04 15.96 -47.91
C GLY A 536 -0.01 16.07 -49.05
N ASN A 537 0.34 17.28 -49.51
CA ASN A 537 1.39 17.52 -50.51
C ASN A 537 1.26 16.69 -51.82
N GLY A 538 0.04 16.28 -52.18
CA GLY A 538 -0.24 15.47 -53.37
C GLY A 538 -0.10 13.96 -53.15
N LEU A 539 0.16 13.53 -51.92
CA LEU A 539 0.01 12.16 -51.45
C LEU A 539 -1.45 11.91 -51.07
N THR A 540 -1.88 10.65 -51.16
CA THR A 540 -3.28 10.27 -50.97
C THR A 540 -3.40 8.94 -50.24
N GLY A 541 -4.60 8.67 -49.70
CA GLY A 541 -4.97 7.31 -49.32
C GLY A 541 -4.98 6.35 -50.53
N PRO A 542 -4.91 5.03 -50.30
CA PRO A 542 -5.00 4.04 -51.36
C PRO A 542 -6.30 4.21 -52.14
N ASP A 543 -6.18 4.16 -53.47
CA ASP A 543 -7.31 4.31 -54.37
C ASP A 543 -8.01 2.96 -54.59
N SER A 544 -9.34 2.99 -54.75
CA SER A 544 -10.09 1.84 -55.24
C SER A 544 -10.76 2.21 -56.57
N VAL A 545 -10.65 1.31 -57.56
CA VAL A 545 -11.33 1.50 -58.85
C VAL A 545 -12.40 0.43 -59.12
N PRO A 546 -13.52 0.39 -58.36
CA PRO A 546 -14.69 -0.35 -58.80
C PRO A 546 -15.35 0.39 -59.98
N GLY A 547 -15.06 0.01 -61.22
CA GLY A 547 -15.84 0.44 -62.39
C GLY A 547 -15.31 1.66 -63.17
N GLY A 548 -14.07 2.09 -62.95
CA GLY A 548 -13.36 3.02 -63.85
C GLY A 548 -13.44 4.52 -63.49
N ALA A 549 -13.98 4.87 -62.33
CA ALA A 549 -13.82 6.20 -61.72
C ALA A 549 -12.92 6.07 -60.48
N PHE A 550 -11.91 6.92 -60.37
CA PHE A 550 -11.01 6.99 -59.22
C PHE A 550 -11.78 7.47 -57.99
N THR A 551 -11.60 6.81 -56.85
CA THR A 551 -12.21 7.21 -55.57
C THR A 551 -11.24 6.85 -54.46
N GLU A 552 -10.60 7.88 -53.91
CA GLU A 552 -9.73 7.76 -52.75
C GLU A 552 -10.46 7.08 -51.59
N LEU A 553 -9.81 6.07 -50.99
CA LEU A 553 -10.28 5.50 -49.73
C LEU A 553 -9.66 6.27 -48.58
N ALA A 554 -10.53 6.84 -47.74
CA ALA A 554 -10.14 7.50 -46.51
C ALA A 554 -9.27 6.57 -45.63
N THR A 555 -8.09 7.05 -45.24
CA THR A 555 -7.11 6.28 -44.45
C THR A 555 -6.49 7.06 -43.30
N ALA A 556 -6.64 8.39 -43.28
CA ALA A 556 -6.15 9.20 -42.19
C ALA A 556 -7.14 9.14 -41.01
N LEU A 557 -6.62 8.98 -39.79
CA LEU A 557 -7.39 9.23 -38.58
C LEU A 557 -7.79 10.71 -38.59
N ASN A 558 -9.06 11.01 -38.32
CA ASN A 558 -9.47 12.39 -38.06
C ASN A 558 -9.21 12.68 -36.59
N LEU A 559 -8.32 13.63 -36.28
CA LEU A 559 -8.05 13.97 -34.89
C LEU A 559 -9.30 14.58 -34.25
N GLN A 560 -9.72 14.07 -33.11
CA GLN A 560 -10.69 14.74 -32.27
C GLN A 560 -9.98 15.66 -31.29
N LYS A 561 -10.43 16.91 -31.18
CA LYS A 561 -9.88 17.86 -30.21
C LYS A 561 -9.86 17.36 -28.76
N ALA A 562 -10.90 16.65 -28.34
CA ALA A 562 -11.09 16.33 -26.92
C ALA A 562 -9.98 15.40 -26.41
N VAL A 563 -9.50 15.63 -25.19
CA VAL A 563 -8.50 14.78 -24.52
C VAL A 563 -9.16 13.78 -23.54
N GLY A 564 -8.38 12.83 -23.06
CA GLY A 564 -8.76 11.80 -22.10
C GLY A 564 -9.69 10.74 -22.70
N ALA A 565 -10.36 9.96 -21.85
CA ALA A 565 -11.11 8.76 -22.28
C ALA A 565 -12.19 8.98 -23.36
N ASN A 566 -12.70 10.20 -23.51
CA ASN A 566 -13.73 10.54 -24.50
C ASN A 566 -13.16 11.12 -25.81
N GLY A 567 -11.84 11.27 -25.89
CA GLY A 567 -11.12 11.91 -27.00
C GLY A 567 -10.77 11.01 -28.18
N GLY A 568 -10.88 9.68 -28.05
CA GLY A 568 -10.23 8.76 -28.99
C GLY A 568 -10.67 8.93 -30.45
N SER A 569 -9.75 9.40 -31.29
CA SER A 569 -9.90 9.57 -32.75
C SER A 569 -10.19 8.27 -33.53
N THR A 570 -9.88 7.10 -32.97
CA THR A 570 -10.22 5.79 -33.58
C THR A 570 -11.72 5.46 -33.59
N THR A 571 -12.54 6.27 -32.90
CA THR A 571 -13.99 6.06 -32.80
C THR A 571 -14.79 6.78 -33.89
N ILE A 572 -14.13 7.59 -34.71
CA ILE A 572 -14.76 8.34 -35.82
C ILE A 572 -14.27 7.83 -37.17
N ALA A 573 -15.01 8.20 -38.23
CA ALA A 573 -14.68 7.77 -39.58
C ALA A 573 -13.33 8.34 -40.03
N LEU A 574 -12.54 7.51 -40.71
CA LEU A 574 -11.32 7.95 -41.38
C LEU A 574 -11.65 9.05 -42.40
N GLN A 575 -10.67 9.91 -42.66
CA GLN A 575 -10.73 10.98 -43.65
C GLN A 575 -9.74 10.74 -44.79
N ASN A 576 -10.00 11.44 -45.89
CA ASN A 576 -9.03 11.57 -46.97
C ASN A 576 -7.82 12.36 -46.48
N TRP A 577 -6.71 12.20 -47.20
CA TRP A 577 -5.56 13.08 -46.96
C TRP A 577 -5.91 14.50 -47.37
N ASP A 578 -5.33 15.46 -46.66
CA ASP A 578 -5.55 16.87 -46.94
C ASP A 578 -5.05 17.24 -48.37
N PRO A 579 -5.88 17.93 -49.18
CA PRO A 579 -5.45 18.45 -50.47
C PRO A 579 -4.22 19.36 -50.37
N THR A 580 -3.48 19.51 -51.47
CA THR A 580 -2.37 20.46 -51.47
C THR A 580 -2.86 21.91 -51.34
N ASP A 581 -2.37 22.62 -50.33
CA ASP A 581 -2.54 24.06 -50.19
C ASP A 581 -1.18 24.79 -50.06
N ASN A 582 -1.14 25.92 -49.34
CA ASN A 582 0.08 26.72 -49.11
C ASN A 582 0.15 27.27 -47.68
N ASP A 583 -0.35 26.50 -46.72
CA ASP A 583 -0.28 26.86 -45.32
C ASP A 583 1.17 26.94 -44.82
N VAL A 584 1.40 27.73 -43.77
CA VAL A 584 2.72 27.89 -43.19
C VAL A 584 2.60 27.70 -41.70
N LEU A 585 3.24 26.64 -41.20
CA LEU A 585 3.18 26.25 -39.81
C LEU A 585 4.51 26.57 -39.13
N LYS A 586 4.50 27.40 -38.10
CA LYS A 586 5.69 27.67 -37.29
C LYS A 586 5.55 26.92 -35.97
N ILE A 587 6.29 25.84 -35.81
CA ILE A 587 6.29 25.06 -34.56
C ILE A 587 7.22 25.75 -33.56
N THR A 588 6.68 26.20 -32.43
CA THR A 588 7.44 26.80 -31.33
C THR A 588 7.90 25.78 -30.32
N ASP A 589 7.10 24.73 -30.11
CA ASP A 589 7.41 23.66 -29.18
C ASP A 589 6.74 22.34 -29.57
N ILE A 590 7.37 21.24 -29.20
CA ILE A 590 6.83 19.88 -29.24
C ILE A 590 7.12 19.26 -27.89
N ALA A 591 6.08 18.79 -27.21
CA ALA A 591 6.21 18.05 -25.97
C ALA A 591 5.89 16.57 -26.16
N PHE A 592 6.61 15.72 -25.45
CA PHE A 592 6.41 14.27 -25.44
C PHE A 592 6.22 13.77 -24.03
N THR A 593 5.30 12.85 -23.81
CA THR A 593 5.12 12.28 -22.48
C THR A 593 6.18 11.22 -22.22
N ALA A 594 6.97 11.40 -21.16
CA ALA A 594 7.77 10.35 -20.57
C ALA A 594 7.13 9.87 -19.26
N THR A 595 7.21 8.57 -19.00
CA THR A 595 6.91 8.02 -17.68
C THR A 595 8.22 8.02 -16.90
N GLN A 596 8.33 8.90 -15.90
CA GLN A 596 9.43 8.85 -14.95
C GLN A 596 9.01 8.05 -13.73
N THR A 597 9.94 7.28 -13.20
CA THR A 597 9.78 6.68 -11.88
C THR A 597 10.18 7.70 -10.81
N VAL A 598 9.43 7.73 -9.71
CA VAL A 598 9.87 8.41 -8.49
C VAL A 598 9.86 7.38 -7.37
N THR A 599 10.85 7.42 -6.50
CA THR A 599 10.88 6.65 -5.26
C THR A 599 10.25 7.51 -4.16
N PRO A 600 8.96 7.36 -3.84
CA PRO A 600 8.32 8.11 -2.78
C PRO A 600 8.74 7.61 -1.39
N ASP A 601 8.48 8.44 -0.39
CA ASP A 601 8.55 8.04 1.02
C ASP A 601 7.21 7.42 1.43
N ALA A 602 7.23 6.36 2.23
CA ALA A 602 6.01 5.78 2.81
C ALA A 602 6.04 5.83 4.34
N HIS A 603 5.00 6.40 4.93
CA HIS A 603 4.83 6.56 6.37
C HIS A 603 3.83 5.52 6.89
N LEU A 604 4.33 4.50 7.56
CA LEU A 604 3.57 3.35 8.08
C LEU A 604 3.22 3.57 9.56
N ASN A 605 1.98 3.27 9.94
CA ASN A 605 1.52 3.21 11.32
C ASN A 605 0.84 1.87 11.58
N PHE A 606 1.50 0.99 12.34
CA PHE A 606 0.93 -0.25 12.84
C PHE A 606 0.32 -0.01 14.23
N ALA A 607 -1.01 -0.02 14.28
CA ALA A 607 -1.77 0.03 15.53
C ALA A 607 -1.95 -1.38 16.08
N VAL A 608 -1.26 -1.70 17.17
CA VAL A 608 -1.17 -3.01 17.82
C VAL A 608 -1.97 -2.98 19.13
N ASN A 609 -2.86 -3.95 19.33
CA ASN A 609 -3.56 -4.16 20.59
C ASN A 609 -3.31 -5.59 21.05
N ILE A 610 -2.78 -5.74 22.27
CA ILE A 610 -2.46 -7.03 22.87
C ILE A 610 -3.63 -7.46 23.77
N HIS A 611 -3.92 -8.75 23.81
CA HIS A 611 -4.78 -9.37 24.81
C HIS A 611 -4.23 -10.69 25.33
N ASP A 612 -4.74 -11.08 26.47
CA ASP A 612 -4.56 -12.40 27.07
C ASP A 612 -5.76 -13.31 26.77
N ALA A 613 -5.83 -14.44 27.47
CA ALA A 613 -6.76 -15.52 27.16
C ALA A 613 -8.20 -15.31 27.61
N ASP A 614 -8.48 -14.44 28.59
CA ASP A 614 -9.85 -14.08 28.96
C ASP A 614 -10.30 -12.72 28.40
N GLY A 615 -9.38 -11.96 27.81
CA GLY A 615 -9.68 -10.93 26.82
C GLY A 615 -9.41 -9.50 27.28
N ASP A 616 -8.64 -9.34 28.34
CA ASP A 616 -8.12 -8.06 28.78
C ASP A 616 -7.19 -7.48 27.74
N VAL A 617 -7.09 -6.14 27.68
CA VAL A 617 -6.36 -5.47 26.59
C VAL A 617 -5.44 -4.38 27.09
N THR A 618 -4.28 -4.27 26.44
CA THR A 618 -3.33 -3.16 26.69
C THR A 618 -3.81 -1.82 26.15
N GLY A 619 -4.81 -1.83 25.25
CA GLY A 619 -5.13 -0.70 24.38
C GLY A 619 -4.18 -0.59 23.18
N ILE A 620 -4.49 0.35 22.28
CA ILE A 620 -3.75 0.53 21.02
C ILE A 620 -2.38 1.20 21.27
N ASN A 621 -1.33 0.53 20.82
CA ASN A 621 0.05 1.02 20.78
C ASN A 621 0.51 1.12 19.32
N ASN A 622 1.16 2.23 18.96
CA ASN A 622 1.54 2.49 17.56
C ASN A 622 3.03 2.23 17.35
N ILE A 623 3.37 1.47 16.30
CA ILE A 623 4.72 1.34 15.76
C ILE A 623 4.76 2.17 14.47
N LEU A 624 5.58 3.22 14.45
CA LEU A 624 5.66 4.20 13.37
C LEU A 624 6.95 4.01 12.59
N VAL A 625 6.86 3.84 11.26
CA VAL A 625 8.01 3.56 10.40
C VAL A 625 7.94 4.42 9.14
N ASP A 626 9.03 5.14 8.86
CA ASP A 626 9.25 5.87 7.62
C ASP A 626 10.14 5.04 6.70
N VAL A 627 9.62 4.75 5.52
CA VAL A 627 10.34 4.13 4.41
C VAL A 627 10.82 5.25 3.50
N VAL A 628 12.12 5.46 3.39
CA VAL A 628 12.78 6.61 2.71
C VAL A 628 13.91 6.23 1.78
#